data_AF-A0AAN9AHF3-F1
#
_entry.id   AF-A0AAN9AHF3-F1
#
_cell.length_a   1.000
_cell.length_b   1.000
_cell.length_c   1.000
_cell.angle_alpha   90.00
_cell.angle_beta   90.00
_cell.angle_gamma   90.00
#
_symmetry.space_group_name_H-M   'P 1'
#
loop_
_entity.id
_entity.type
_entity.pdbx_description
1 polymer ?
#
loop_
_entity_poly.entity_id
_entity_poly.type
_entity_poly.pdbx_seq_one_letter_code
_entity_poly.pdbx_strand_id
1 'polypeptide(L)'
;CNCNPAGVLETFAGCGNAPEGELCECKERVTGRICDKCRPLFWNLQKGNPLGCEDCGCSTAGTVGGIATCDDKTGQCFCKKDVFSRRCNECKDGTYNLQEDNIFGCIGCNCNKGGSVDNVCDKNTGKCRCRPRVTGQRCDQPLKLHYFPTLYQLQYEAEDGRTPQNTAVRFGYDEEVYPGYSWRGYAVFSEIQKEIINDVYIEKPSLYRMIISYHNPGSNTVLGKIKITPDDPSDSEQEVDVHFRPTSGPKLMTVVIVPGDFPVPLVMNPGRWSISIMNNQNLFLILPLNVDLLFHEDSLLVSDVFHDLLSSLSPFWISWQLQESVLSFQNK
;
A
#
# COMPACT_ATOMS: atom_id res chain seq x y z
N CYS A 1 -53.86 10.31 -11.32
CA CYS A 1 -52.70 11.08 -11.78
C CYS A 1 -52.02 11.67 -10.54
N ASN A 2 -50.73 11.38 -10.35
CA ASN A 2 -49.96 11.62 -9.13
C ASN A 2 -48.63 12.31 -9.45
N CYS A 3 -48.70 13.40 -10.23
CA CYS A 3 -47.52 14.14 -10.68
C CYS A 3 -46.76 14.78 -9.51
N ASN A 4 -45.43 14.83 -9.61
CA ASN A 4 -44.55 15.50 -8.68
C ASN A 4 -44.59 17.02 -8.91
N PRO A 5 -44.99 17.84 -7.92
CA PRO A 5 -45.13 19.27 -8.07
C PRO A 5 -43.81 20.01 -8.34
N ALA A 6 -42.65 19.39 -8.07
CA ALA A 6 -41.36 19.98 -8.38
C ALA A 6 -40.97 19.84 -9.86
N GLY A 7 -41.48 18.80 -10.53
CA GLY A 7 -41.06 18.41 -11.87
C GLY A 7 -42.05 18.69 -12.99
N VAL A 8 -43.28 19.11 -12.68
CA VAL A 8 -44.26 19.55 -13.69
C VAL A 8 -44.09 21.02 -14.06
N LEU A 9 -44.54 21.40 -15.25
CA LEU A 9 -44.62 22.80 -15.67
C LEU A 9 -45.58 23.60 -14.77
N GLU A 10 -45.29 24.86 -14.51
CA GLU A 10 -46.17 25.73 -13.70
C GLU A 10 -47.52 25.99 -14.38
N THR A 11 -47.57 25.88 -15.71
CA THR A 11 -48.78 26.02 -16.54
C THR A 11 -49.69 24.79 -16.50
N PHE A 12 -49.23 23.66 -15.93
CA PHE A 12 -50.01 22.43 -15.89
C PHE A 12 -51.16 22.57 -14.88
N ALA A 13 -52.39 22.68 -15.39
CA ALA A 13 -53.62 22.95 -14.61
C ALA A 13 -54.07 21.80 -13.68
N GLY A 14 -53.23 20.78 -13.50
CA GLY A 14 -53.43 19.66 -12.60
C GLY A 14 -54.27 18.52 -13.19
N CYS A 15 -54.20 17.39 -12.52
CA CYS A 15 -54.81 16.12 -12.92
C CYS A 15 -56.35 16.14 -13.04
N GLY A 16 -57.02 17.18 -12.53
CA GLY A 16 -58.48 17.33 -12.63
C GLY A 16 -58.96 17.89 -13.97
N ASN A 17 -58.05 18.48 -14.75
CA ASN A 17 -58.34 19.12 -16.03
C ASN A 17 -57.65 18.43 -17.23
N ALA A 18 -56.87 17.37 -16.98
CA ALA A 18 -56.14 16.65 -18.02
C ALA A 18 -57.07 15.66 -18.76
N PRO A 19 -57.05 15.61 -20.11
CA PRO A 19 -57.74 14.61 -20.91
C PRO A 19 -57.38 13.17 -20.51
N GLU A 20 -58.35 12.26 -20.67
CA GLU A 20 -58.16 10.85 -20.39
C GLU A 20 -57.12 10.24 -21.34
N GLY A 21 -55.99 9.76 -20.80
CA GLY A 21 -54.88 9.19 -21.56
C GLY A 21 -53.62 10.06 -21.62
N GLU A 22 -53.65 11.31 -21.13
CA GLU A 22 -52.47 12.17 -21.09
C GLU A 22 -51.59 11.94 -19.85
N LEU A 23 -50.28 12.02 -20.05
CA LEU A 23 -49.25 11.95 -19.01
C LEU A 23 -48.98 13.34 -18.42
N CYS A 24 -48.35 13.39 -17.24
CA CYS A 24 -47.91 14.66 -16.65
C CYS A 24 -46.97 15.43 -17.60
N GLU A 25 -47.18 16.75 -17.74
CA GLU A 25 -46.27 17.60 -18.51
C GLU A 25 -45.04 17.98 -17.67
N CYS A 26 -43.92 17.31 -17.92
CA CYS A 26 -42.69 17.52 -17.18
C CYS A 26 -41.90 18.74 -17.68
N LYS A 27 -41.19 19.40 -16.76
CA LYS A 27 -40.15 20.38 -17.08
C LYS A 27 -39.08 19.76 -17.96
N GLU A 28 -38.38 20.60 -18.72
CA GLU A 28 -37.47 20.16 -19.80
C GLU A 28 -36.42 19.13 -19.38
N ARG A 29 -35.83 19.26 -18.18
CA ARG A 29 -34.77 18.36 -17.67
C ARG A 29 -35.30 17.27 -16.76
N VAL A 30 -36.61 17.04 -16.76
CA VAL A 30 -37.32 16.07 -15.93
C VAL A 30 -37.93 14.98 -16.81
N THR A 31 -38.05 13.77 -16.25
CA THR A 31 -38.59 12.58 -16.88
C THR A 31 -39.34 11.72 -15.86
N GLY A 32 -39.93 10.62 -16.33
CA GLY A 32 -40.76 9.72 -15.53
C GLY A 32 -42.24 10.01 -15.70
N ARG A 33 -43.06 8.99 -15.44
CA ARG A 33 -44.52 9.04 -15.65
C ARG A 33 -45.21 10.10 -14.80
N ILE A 34 -44.58 10.46 -13.69
CA ILE A 34 -45.06 11.45 -12.73
C ILE A 34 -44.09 12.63 -12.57
N CYS A 35 -43.14 12.81 -13.49
CA CYS A 35 -42.14 13.89 -13.45
C CYS A 35 -41.31 13.93 -12.15
N ASP A 36 -40.94 12.77 -11.62
CA ASP A 36 -40.22 12.60 -10.35
C ASP A 36 -38.72 12.40 -10.51
N LYS A 37 -38.22 12.24 -11.75
CA LYS A 37 -36.81 11.91 -12.02
C LYS A 37 -36.16 12.95 -12.93
N CYS A 38 -34.88 13.20 -12.74
CA CYS A 38 -34.13 14.01 -13.69
C CYS A 38 -33.82 13.19 -14.96
N ARG A 39 -33.75 13.87 -16.11
CA ARG A 39 -33.20 13.28 -17.33
C ARG A 39 -31.72 12.93 -17.13
N PRO A 40 -31.16 11.98 -17.90
CA PRO A 40 -29.72 11.73 -17.89
C PRO A 40 -28.94 13.04 -18.08
N LEU A 41 -27.77 13.15 -17.42
CA LEU A 41 -26.93 14.36 -17.32
C LEU A 41 -27.44 15.46 -16.37
N PHE A 42 -28.57 15.23 -15.68
CA PHE A 42 -29.13 16.19 -14.73
C PHE A 42 -29.45 15.57 -13.36
N TRP A 43 -29.47 16.38 -12.30
CA TRP A 43 -29.73 15.97 -10.92
C TRP A 43 -30.41 17.10 -10.12
N ASN A 44 -30.72 16.85 -8.84
CA ASN A 44 -31.25 17.85 -7.90
C ASN A 44 -32.57 18.49 -8.38
N LEU A 45 -33.65 17.69 -8.41
CA LEU A 45 -34.97 18.16 -8.79
C LEU A 45 -35.49 19.21 -7.79
N GLN A 46 -35.68 20.45 -8.25
CA GLN A 46 -36.13 21.56 -7.43
C GLN A 46 -37.38 22.23 -8.01
N LYS A 47 -38.34 22.54 -7.14
CA LYS A 47 -39.56 23.26 -7.54
C LYS A 47 -39.25 24.64 -8.12
N GLY A 48 -38.30 25.36 -7.51
CA GLY A 48 -37.89 26.70 -7.93
C GLY A 48 -37.03 26.76 -9.20
N ASN A 49 -36.54 25.62 -9.71
CA ASN A 49 -35.80 25.57 -10.96
C ASN A 49 -36.79 25.50 -12.15
N PRO A 50 -36.82 26.48 -13.07
CA PRO A 50 -37.72 26.46 -14.24
C PRO A 50 -37.55 25.23 -15.13
N LEU A 51 -36.32 24.71 -15.19
CA LEU A 51 -35.97 23.50 -15.96
C LEU A 51 -36.13 22.21 -15.14
N GLY A 52 -36.38 22.35 -13.83
CA GLY A 52 -36.59 21.25 -12.88
C GLY A 52 -35.29 20.74 -12.27
N CYS A 53 -34.34 20.32 -13.09
CA CYS A 53 -33.06 19.75 -12.65
C CYS A 53 -31.85 20.58 -13.09
N GLU A 54 -30.75 20.43 -12.35
CA GLU A 54 -29.45 21.07 -12.59
C GLU A 54 -28.51 20.15 -13.35
N ASP A 55 -27.51 20.72 -14.03
CA ASP A 55 -26.52 19.94 -14.77
C ASP A 55 -25.57 19.19 -13.83
N CYS A 56 -25.24 17.94 -14.17
CA CYS A 56 -24.29 17.14 -13.42
C CYS A 56 -22.90 17.82 -13.34
N GLY A 57 -22.40 18.34 -14.47
CA GLY A 57 -21.07 18.93 -14.57
C GLY A 57 -19.93 17.93 -14.37
N CYS A 58 -20.12 16.67 -14.77
CA CYS A 58 -19.06 15.65 -14.68
C CYS A 58 -17.92 15.94 -15.65
N SER A 59 -16.68 15.81 -15.20
CA SER A 59 -15.48 15.84 -16.05
C SER A 59 -15.41 14.56 -16.88
N THR A 60 -15.35 14.67 -18.20
CA THR A 60 -15.22 13.52 -19.11
C THR A 60 -13.91 12.77 -18.86
N ALA A 61 -12.83 13.50 -18.62
CA ALA A 61 -11.51 12.93 -18.35
C ALA A 61 -11.47 12.02 -17.12
N GLY A 62 -12.25 12.34 -16.09
CA GLY A 62 -12.29 11.59 -14.84
C GLY A 62 -13.48 10.65 -14.68
N THR A 63 -14.40 10.62 -15.65
CA THR A 63 -15.63 9.80 -15.60
C THR A 63 -15.45 8.51 -16.40
N VAL A 64 -15.94 7.39 -15.87
CA VAL A 64 -15.87 6.08 -16.54
C VAL A 64 -16.60 6.14 -17.88
N GLY A 65 -15.90 5.79 -18.96
CA GLY A 65 -16.44 5.82 -20.32
C GLY A 65 -16.73 7.23 -20.87
N GLY A 66 -16.33 8.30 -20.18
CA GLY A 66 -16.55 9.69 -20.62
C GLY A 66 -18.02 10.14 -20.60
N ILE A 67 -18.93 9.35 -20.04
CA ILE A 67 -20.37 9.65 -20.02
C ILE A 67 -20.67 10.51 -18.79
N ALA A 68 -21.00 11.79 -19.00
CA ALA A 68 -21.24 12.77 -17.94
C ALA A 68 -22.57 12.61 -17.16
N THR A 69 -23.03 11.37 -16.96
CA THR A 69 -24.21 11.04 -16.16
C THR A 69 -23.82 10.97 -14.68
N CYS A 70 -24.72 11.45 -13.82
CA CYS A 70 -24.57 11.39 -12.37
C CYS A 70 -25.83 10.81 -11.71
N ASP A 71 -25.71 10.49 -10.43
CA ASP A 71 -26.84 10.11 -9.59
C ASP A 71 -27.87 11.25 -9.49
N ASP A 72 -29.15 10.93 -9.66
CA ASP A 72 -30.24 11.89 -9.82
C ASP A 72 -30.51 12.73 -8.56
N LYS A 73 -30.13 12.22 -7.38
CA LYS A 73 -30.33 12.86 -6.08
C LYS A 73 -29.08 13.52 -5.55
N THR A 74 -27.97 12.82 -5.55
CA THR A 74 -26.69 13.27 -4.97
C THR A 74 -25.84 14.06 -5.95
N GLY A 75 -26.08 13.89 -7.25
CA GLY A 75 -25.26 14.50 -8.29
C GLY A 75 -23.88 13.90 -8.42
N GLN A 76 -23.61 12.76 -7.78
CA GLN A 76 -22.30 12.09 -7.83
C GLN A 76 -22.09 11.45 -9.20
N CYS A 77 -21.01 11.84 -9.87
CA CYS A 77 -20.58 11.28 -11.14
C CYS A 77 -19.84 9.94 -10.93
N PHE A 78 -19.85 9.08 -11.95
CA PHE A 78 -19.18 7.77 -11.92
C PHE A 78 -17.69 7.91 -12.20
N CYS A 79 -16.89 8.21 -11.17
CA CYS A 79 -15.46 8.49 -11.35
C CYS A 79 -14.63 7.25 -11.69
N LYS A 80 -13.58 7.45 -12.50
CA LYS A 80 -12.50 6.47 -12.70
C LYS A 80 -11.81 6.17 -11.36
N LYS A 81 -11.14 5.01 -11.28
CA LYS A 81 -10.61 4.44 -10.04
C LYS A 81 -9.78 5.44 -9.20
N ASP A 82 -8.93 6.22 -9.85
CA ASP A 82 -7.95 7.08 -9.18
C ASP A 82 -8.37 8.55 -9.14
N VAL A 83 -9.65 8.81 -9.39
CA VAL A 83 -10.27 10.14 -9.41
C VAL A 83 -11.35 10.20 -8.34
N PHE A 84 -11.53 11.37 -7.72
CA PHE A 84 -12.59 11.63 -6.74
C PHE A 84 -13.24 13.01 -6.98
N SER A 85 -14.06 13.46 -6.04
CA SER A 85 -15.01 14.58 -6.09
C SER A 85 -16.37 14.23 -6.71
N ARG A 86 -17.37 15.09 -6.47
CA ARG A 86 -18.70 14.97 -7.07
C ARG A 86 -18.64 14.95 -8.61
N ARG A 87 -17.75 15.77 -9.18
CA ARG A 87 -17.62 15.99 -10.63
C ARG A 87 -16.50 15.18 -11.28
N CYS A 88 -15.80 14.33 -10.53
CA CYS A 88 -14.66 13.57 -11.03
C CYS A 88 -13.55 14.43 -11.67
N ASN A 89 -13.28 15.61 -11.12
CA ASN A 89 -12.27 16.52 -11.65
C ASN A 89 -11.01 16.61 -10.78
N GLU A 90 -10.87 15.75 -9.77
CA GLU A 90 -9.76 15.77 -8.82
C GLU A 90 -9.13 14.39 -8.69
N CYS A 91 -7.79 14.32 -8.66
CA CYS A 91 -7.06 13.08 -8.44
C CYS A 91 -7.07 12.70 -6.96
N LYS A 92 -7.25 11.41 -6.68
CA LYS A 92 -7.14 10.87 -5.30
C LYS A 92 -5.77 11.12 -4.70
N ASP A 93 -5.69 11.09 -3.38
CA ASP A 93 -4.39 11.10 -2.71
C ASP A 93 -3.55 9.90 -3.15
N GLY A 94 -2.27 10.13 -3.41
CA GLY A 94 -1.42 9.13 -4.06
C GLY A 94 -1.42 9.16 -5.59
N THR A 95 -2.23 10.02 -6.24
CA THR A 95 -2.24 10.17 -7.70
C THR A 95 -2.25 11.65 -8.14
N TYR A 96 -1.84 11.89 -9.39
CA TYR A 96 -1.69 13.22 -9.99
C TYR A 96 -1.97 13.20 -11.50
N ASN A 97 -2.08 14.38 -12.12
CA ASN A 97 -2.20 14.57 -13.56
C ASN A 97 -3.39 13.81 -14.20
N LEU A 98 -4.60 14.38 -14.06
CA LEU A 98 -5.83 13.82 -14.62
C LEU A 98 -5.76 13.80 -16.17
N GLN A 99 -5.93 12.62 -16.74
CA GLN A 99 -5.79 12.32 -18.15
C GLN A 99 -7.02 11.56 -18.67
N GLU A 100 -7.56 11.98 -19.81
CA GLU A 100 -8.75 11.38 -20.41
C GLU A 100 -8.48 9.99 -20.98
N ASP A 101 -7.29 9.80 -21.57
CA ASP A 101 -6.79 8.55 -22.15
C ASP A 101 -6.33 7.53 -21.11
N ASN A 102 -6.08 7.95 -19.88
CA ASN A 102 -5.74 7.06 -18.78
C ASN A 102 -7.00 6.34 -18.24
N ILE A 103 -7.01 5.00 -18.28
CA ILE A 103 -8.13 4.18 -17.79
C ILE A 103 -8.43 4.38 -16.29
N PHE A 104 -7.42 4.74 -15.50
CA PHE A 104 -7.57 5.04 -14.07
C PHE A 104 -7.84 6.53 -13.81
N GLY A 105 -7.67 7.37 -14.84
CA GLY A 105 -7.86 8.82 -14.81
C GLY A 105 -6.59 9.55 -14.39
N CYS A 106 -6.01 9.21 -13.25
CA CYS A 106 -4.77 9.85 -12.76
C CYS A 106 -3.58 8.89 -12.76
N ILE A 107 -2.38 9.45 -12.74
CA ILE A 107 -1.10 8.72 -12.67
C ILE A 107 -0.70 8.56 -11.19
N GLY A 108 -0.21 7.39 -10.81
CA GLY A 108 0.32 7.15 -9.46
C GLY A 108 1.57 8.00 -9.15
N CYS A 109 1.62 8.60 -7.96
CA CYS A 109 2.77 9.39 -7.49
C CYS A 109 4.05 8.55 -7.38
N ASN A 110 3.90 7.32 -6.87
CA ASN A 110 5.00 6.37 -6.60
C ASN A 110 6.12 7.01 -5.77
N CYS A 111 5.77 7.68 -4.67
CA CYS A 111 6.75 8.27 -3.78
C CYS A 111 7.60 7.18 -3.12
N ASN A 112 8.90 7.40 -3.05
CA ASN A 112 9.85 6.52 -2.38
C ASN A 112 9.54 6.49 -0.89
N LYS A 113 9.17 5.32 -0.40
CA LYS A 113 8.62 5.14 0.95
C LYS A 113 9.63 5.47 2.06
N GLY A 114 10.93 5.31 1.80
CA GLY A 114 12.00 5.71 2.73
C GLY A 114 12.32 7.20 2.67
N GLY A 115 12.18 7.83 1.50
CA GLY A 115 12.60 9.20 1.25
C GLY A 115 11.52 10.26 1.28
N SER A 116 10.25 9.88 1.15
CA SER A 116 9.11 10.77 1.32
C SER A 116 8.51 10.69 2.72
N VAL A 117 7.74 11.71 3.09
CA VAL A 117 6.96 11.73 4.33
C VAL A 117 5.76 10.79 4.24
N ASP A 118 5.11 10.78 3.08
CA ASP A 118 3.97 9.93 2.72
C ASP A 118 3.89 9.79 1.19
N ASN A 119 2.86 9.10 0.70
CA ASN A 119 2.63 8.92 -0.73
C ASN A 119 1.79 10.06 -1.36
N VAL A 120 1.48 11.13 -0.61
CA VAL A 120 0.71 12.26 -1.15
C VAL A 120 1.64 13.20 -1.90
N CYS A 121 1.44 13.30 -3.21
CA CYS A 121 2.18 14.21 -4.08
C CYS A 121 1.32 15.37 -4.59
N ASP A 122 1.99 16.38 -5.14
CA ASP A 122 1.33 17.50 -5.80
C ASP A 122 0.49 17.03 -7.02
N LYS A 123 -0.78 17.45 -7.08
CA LYS A 123 -1.77 16.94 -8.04
C LYS A 123 -1.47 17.28 -9.49
N ASN A 124 -0.61 18.25 -9.76
CA ASN A 124 -0.24 18.69 -11.10
C ASN A 124 1.14 18.16 -11.51
N THR A 125 2.13 18.30 -10.64
CA THR A 125 3.53 18.00 -10.93
C THR A 125 3.94 16.58 -10.54
N GLY A 126 3.17 15.93 -9.67
CA GLY A 126 3.52 14.61 -9.14
C GLY A 126 4.67 14.65 -8.12
N LYS A 127 5.11 15.83 -7.68
CA LYS A 127 6.24 15.95 -6.76
C LYS A 127 5.85 15.53 -5.35
N CYS A 128 6.58 14.55 -4.81
CA CYS A 128 6.41 14.03 -3.47
C CYS A 128 7.00 14.97 -2.41
N ARG A 129 6.48 14.87 -1.18
CA ARG A 129 7.02 15.59 -0.02
C ARG A 129 8.23 14.84 0.53
N CYS A 130 9.42 15.27 0.14
CA CYS A 130 10.65 14.62 0.54
C CYS A 130 11.05 14.97 1.98
N ARG A 131 11.67 13.99 2.65
CA ARG A 131 12.31 14.19 3.95
C ARG A 131 13.53 15.10 3.84
N PRO A 132 14.00 15.66 4.97
CA PRO A 132 15.24 16.42 4.98
C PRO A 132 16.38 15.62 4.34
N ARG A 133 17.14 16.26 3.45
CA ARG A 133 18.32 15.70 2.76
C ARG A 133 18.02 14.67 1.67
N VAL A 134 16.75 14.54 1.27
CA VAL A 134 16.30 13.72 0.13
C VAL A 134 15.67 14.62 -0.94
N THR A 135 15.82 14.26 -2.20
CA THR A 135 15.37 14.99 -3.39
C THR A 135 14.91 14.03 -4.49
N GLY A 136 14.50 14.58 -5.63
CA GLY A 136 13.87 13.86 -6.74
C GLY A 136 12.35 14.04 -6.73
N GLN A 137 11.69 13.77 -7.86
CA GLN A 137 10.23 13.84 -7.95
C GLN A 137 9.57 12.82 -7.01
N ARG A 138 10.19 11.63 -6.92
CA ARG A 138 9.77 10.52 -6.06
C ARG A 138 10.50 10.48 -4.72
N CYS A 139 11.40 11.42 -4.40
CA CYS A 139 12.21 11.38 -3.18
C CYS A 139 13.12 10.15 -3.08
N ASP A 140 13.72 9.75 -4.20
CA ASP A 140 14.56 8.56 -4.35
C ASP A 140 16.06 8.89 -4.43
N GLN A 141 16.43 10.17 -4.37
CA GLN A 141 17.81 10.62 -4.50
C GLN A 141 18.27 11.36 -3.24
N PRO A 142 19.49 11.14 -2.73
CA PRO A 142 20.04 12.00 -1.69
C PRO A 142 20.33 13.40 -2.25
N LEU A 143 20.26 14.43 -1.40
CA LEU A 143 20.89 15.71 -1.73
C LEU A 143 22.39 15.51 -1.96
N LYS A 144 23.00 16.39 -2.76
CA LYS A 144 24.46 16.38 -2.97
C LYS A 144 25.19 16.39 -1.61
N LEU A 145 26.21 15.54 -1.48
CA LEU A 145 26.98 15.32 -0.24
C LEU A 145 26.19 14.70 0.94
N HIS A 146 25.01 14.14 0.70
CA HIS A 146 24.25 13.41 1.70
C HIS A 146 24.14 11.93 1.35
N TYR A 147 23.88 11.11 2.36
CA TYR A 147 23.61 9.69 2.23
C TYR A 147 22.12 9.44 2.47
N PHE A 148 21.51 8.62 1.61
CA PHE A 148 20.12 8.18 1.74
C PHE A 148 20.11 6.74 2.26
N PRO A 149 19.66 6.50 3.50
CA PRO A 149 19.58 5.15 4.04
C PRO A 149 18.47 4.36 3.34
N THR A 150 18.87 3.30 2.67
CA THR A 150 17.97 2.28 2.14
C THR A 150 17.41 1.41 3.26
N LEU A 151 16.30 0.71 2.98
CA LEU A 151 15.66 -0.27 3.89
C LEU A 151 16.66 -1.30 4.47
N TYR A 152 17.78 -1.54 3.80
CA TYR A 152 18.93 -2.30 4.28
C TYR A 152 19.36 -2.01 5.73
N GLN A 153 19.24 -0.78 6.22
CA GLN A 153 19.64 -0.47 7.60
C GLN A 153 18.70 -1.06 8.65
N LEU A 154 17.51 -1.47 8.24
CA LEU A 154 16.54 -2.16 9.08
C LEU A 154 16.59 -3.67 8.85
N GLN A 155 17.42 -4.15 7.91
CA GLN A 155 17.65 -5.57 7.65
C GLN A 155 18.56 -6.15 8.71
N TYR A 156 18.03 -7.16 9.38
CA TYR A 156 18.80 -8.07 10.21
C TYR A 156 18.90 -9.39 9.46
N GLU A 157 19.94 -10.15 9.76
CA GLU A 157 20.19 -11.45 9.15
C GLU A 157 20.18 -12.51 10.27
N ALA A 158 19.54 -13.65 10.03
CA ALA A 158 19.32 -14.66 11.06
C ALA A 158 20.65 -15.26 11.56
N GLU A 159 21.57 -15.43 10.61
CA GLU A 159 22.88 -16.01 10.76
C GLU A 159 23.86 -15.16 11.58
N ASP A 160 23.60 -13.85 11.69
CA ASP A 160 24.33 -12.93 12.55
C ASP A 160 23.78 -12.90 13.98
N GLY A 161 22.68 -13.59 14.23
CA GLY A 161 22.11 -13.76 15.55
C GLY A 161 22.98 -14.61 16.48
N ARG A 162 22.43 -14.86 17.67
CA ARG A 162 23.02 -15.70 18.70
C ARG A 162 22.04 -16.75 19.20
N THR A 163 22.57 -17.85 19.73
CA THR A 163 21.78 -18.82 20.48
C THR A 163 21.48 -18.31 21.90
N PRO A 164 20.55 -18.95 22.64
CA PRO A 164 20.35 -18.63 24.06
C PRO A 164 21.60 -18.81 24.93
N GLN A 165 22.57 -19.62 24.49
CA GLN A 165 23.87 -19.81 25.14
C GLN A 165 24.90 -18.74 24.72
N ASN A 166 24.47 -17.70 24.00
CA ASN A 166 25.32 -16.63 23.49
C ASN A 166 26.44 -17.12 22.54
N THR A 167 26.16 -18.17 21.77
CA THR A 167 27.06 -18.67 20.73
C THR A 167 26.58 -18.24 19.35
N ALA A 168 27.48 -18.21 18.37
CA ALA A 168 27.13 -17.94 16.99
C ALA A 168 26.11 -18.96 16.43
N VAL A 169 25.23 -18.49 15.57
CA VAL A 169 24.22 -19.30 14.88
C VAL A 169 24.88 -20.18 13.82
N ARG A 170 24.40 -21.42 13.70
CA ARG A 170 24.73 -22.33 12.60
C ARG A 170 23.98 -21.89 11.35
N PHE A 171 24.72 -21.68 10.26
CA PHE A 171 24.19 -21.25 8.97
C PHE A 171 24.67 -22.18 7.85
N GLY A 172 23.87 -22.26 6.79
CA GLY A 172 24.22 -22.87 5.50
C GLY A 172 24.44 -21.81 4.44
N TYR A 173 25.05 -22.18 3.30
CA TYR A 173 25.38 -21.27 2.20
C TYR A 173 25.19 -21.94 0.82
N ASP A 174 24.28 -22.91 0.74
CA ASP A 174 24.02 -23.62 -0.52
C ASP A 174 22.95 -22.89 -1.35
N GLU A 175 23.35 -22.36 -2.50
CA GLU A 175 22.48 -21.64 -3.46
C GLU A 175 21.39 -22.54 -4.07
N GLU A 176 21.61 -23.87 -4.12
CA GLU A 176 20.58 -24.79 -4.59
C GLU A 176 19.45 -24.96 -3.56
N VAL A 177 19.77 -24.79 -2.27
CA VAL A 177 18.84 -24.96 -1.15
C VAL A 177 18.12 -23.66 -0.83
N TYR A 178 18.80 -22.53 -0.95
CA TYR A 178 18.24 -21.21 -0.67
C TYR A 178 18.81 -20.19 -1.69
N PRO A 179 18.25 -20.12 -2.90
CA PRO A 179 18.78 -19.20 -3.91
C PRO A 179 18.66 -17.73 -3.49
N GLY A 180 19.72 -16.95 -3.71
CA GLY A 180 19.73 -15.50 -3.46
C GLY A 180 19.79 -15.12 -1.98
N TYR A 181 20.43 -15.94 -1.14
CA TYR A 181 20.77 -15.53 0.22
C TYR A 181 21.77 -14.36 0.19
N SER A 182 21.72 -13.50 1.21
CA SER A 182 22.61 -12.34 1.34
C SER A 182 23.92 -12.75 2.02
N TRP A 183 25.01 -12.06 1.66
CA TRP A 183 26.31 -12.06 2.35
C TRP A 183 26.89 -13.44 2.76
N ARG A 184 26.53 -13.95 3.94
CA ARG A 184 27.14 -15.15 4.56
C ARG A 184 26.34 -16.43 4.36
N GLY A 185 25.01 -16.37 4.26
CA GLY A 185 24.21 -17.58 4.16
C GLY A 185 22.77 -17.44 4.67
N TYR A 186 22.25 -18.52 5.22
CA TYR A 186 20.93 -18.60 5.85
C TYR A 186 21.00 -19.42 7.13
N ALA A 187 20.21 -19.05 8.14
CA ALA A 187 20.16 -19.82 9.38
C ALA A 187 19.38 -21.12 9.21
N VAL A 188 19.82 -22.15 9.93
CA VAL A 188 19.22 -23.49 9.87
C VAL A 188 18.64 -23.85 11.24
N PHE A 189 17.32 -23.92 11.36
CA PHE A 189 16.68 -24.52 12.53
C PHE A 189 16.79 -26.04 12.48
N SER A 190 16.98 -26.64 13.66
CA SER A 190 17.12 -28.09 13.83
C SER A 190 16.93 -28.46 15.30
N GLU A 191 16.97 -29.75 15.62
CA GLU A 191 16.92 -30.21 17.02
C GLU A 191 18.06 -29.66 17.90
N ILE A 192 19.18 -29.25 17.29
CA ILE A 192 20.35 -28.70 18.00
C ILE A 192 20.40 -27.17 17.99
N GLN A 193 19.60 -26.51 17.15
CA GLN A 193 19.46 -25.07 17.07
C GLN A 193 17.96 -24.74 16.99
N LYS A 194 17.34 -24.72 18.17
CA LYS A 194 15.89 -24.53 18.31
C LYS A 194 15.47 -23.07 18.46
N GLU A 195 16.42 -22.19 18.74
CA GLU A 195 16.17 -20.79 19.05
C GLU A 195 17.30 -19.93 18.50
N ILE A 196 16.92 -18.85 17.82
CA ILE A 196 17.81 -17.82 17.29
C ILE A 196 17.35 -16.49 17.85
N ILE A 197 18.28 -15.71 18.39
CA ILE A 197 18.03 -14.41 18.98
C ILE A 197 18.78 -13.36 18.16
N ASN A 198 18.05 -12.39 17.63
CA ASN A 198 18.59 -11.22 16.97
C ASN A 198 18.39 -10.00 17.87
N ASP A 199 19.48 -9.32 18.22
CA ASP A 199 19.43 -8.07 18.97
C ASP A 199 19.29 -6.90 17.99
N VAL A 200 18.24 -6.10 18.16
CA VAL A 200 17.91 -4.97 17.27
C VAL A 200 17.88 -3.67 18.06
N TYR A 201 18.21 -2.56 17.38
CA TYR A 201 18.10 -1.22 17.94
C TYR A 201 17.03 -0.43 17.21
N ILE A 202 16.06 0.08 17.97
CA ILE A 202 14.95 0.87 17.47
C ILE A 202 15.25 2.34 17.74
N GLU A 203 15.29 3.15 16.68
CA GLU A 203 15.60 4.57 16.80
C GLU A 203 14.36 5.43 17.09
N LYS A 204 13.19 5.01 16.59
CA LYS A 204 11.95 5.79 16.63
C LYS A 204 10.79 4.94 17.14
N PRO A 205 9.92 5.52 18.00
CA PRO A 205 8.71 4.85 18.41
C PRO A 205 7.79 4.73 17.21
N SER A 206 7.37 3.51 16.88
CA SER A 206 6.34 3.29 15.86
C SER A 206 5.68 1.93 16.00
N LEU A 207 4.69 1.70 15.15
CA LEU A 207 4.19 0.37 14.86
C LEU A 207 5.10 -0.22 13.78
N TYR A 208 5.59 -1.43 13.99
CA TYR A 208 6.46 -2.12 13.05
C TYR A 208 5.77 -3.39 12.54
N ARG A 209 6.14 -3.81 11.33
CA ARG A 209 5.84 -5.14 10.81
C ARG A 209 7.12 -5.91 10.58
N MET A 210 7.08 -7.17 10.97
CA MET A 210 8.14 -8.12 10.71
C MET A 210 7.80 -8.92 9.45
N ILE A 211 8.71 -8.90 8.49
CA ILE A 211 8.62 -9.66 7.24
C ILE A 211 9.73 -10.67 7.27
N ILE A 212 9.45 -11.98 7.18
CA ILE A 212 10.42 -13.08 7.26
C ILE A 212 10.59 -13.78 5.91
N SER A 213 11.83 -14.07 5.52
CA SER A 213 12.12 -14.89 4.35
C SER A 213 12.46 -16.31 4.80
N TYR A 214 11.61 -17.28 4.46
CA TYR A 214 11.79 -18.66 4.91
C TYR A 214 11.67 -19.66 3.77
N HIS A 215 12.29 -20.83 3.93
CA HIS A 215 12.12 -21.98 3.07
C HIS A 215 11.84 -23.20 3.95
N ASN A 216 10.63 -23.75 3.83
CA ASN A 216 10.24 -25.02 4.44
C ASN A 216 10.23 -26.12 3.35
N PRO A 217 11.26 -26.96 3.25
CA PRO A 217 11.33 -28.05 2.26
C PRO A 217 10.48 -29.26 2.65
N GLY A 218 9.90 -29.29 3.85
CA GLY A 218 9.06 -30.38 4.33
C GLY A 218 7.68 -30.41 3.67
N SER A 219 6.94 -31.51 3.88
CA SER A 219 5.56 -31.67 3.38
C SER A 219 4.48 -31.10 4.32
N ASN A 220 4.85 -30.79 5.57
CA ASN A 220 3.93 -30.32 6.60
C ASN A 220 4.23 -28.87 7.00
N THR A 221 3.21 -28.17 7.49
CA THR A 221 3.39 -26.82 8.06
C THR A 221 4.15 -26.92 9.37
N VAL A 222 5.23 -26.16 9.47
CA VAL A 222 6.06 -26.08 10.68
C VAL A 222 5.55 -24.94 11.55
N LEU A 223 5.33 -25.20 12.84
CA LEU A 223 4.92 -24.19 13.81
C LEU A 223 6.16 -23.58 14.45
N GLY A 224 6.21 -22.26 14.51
CA GLY A 224 7.22 -21.53 15.26
C GLY A 224 6.59 -20.46 16.12
N LYS A 225 7.43 -19.84 16.95
CA LYS A 225 7.03 -18.79 17.88
C LYS A 225 8.06 -17.68 17.86
N ILE A 226 7.58 -16.44 17.78
CA ILE A 226 8.40 -15.24 17.78
C ILE A 226 8.13 -14.52 19.09
N LYS A 227 9.19 -14.24 19.84
CA LYS A 227 9.15 -13.53 21.12
C LYS A 227 10.00 -12.28 21.01
N ILE A 228 9.44 -11.14 21.37
CA ILE A 228 10.07 -9.83 21.25
C ILE A 228 10.15 -9.23 22.65
N THR A 229 11.36 -9.14 23.18
CA THR A 229 11.63 -8.76 24.56
C THR A 229 12.38 -7.41 24.58
N PRO A 230 11.83 -6.36 25.22
CA PRO A 230 12.56 -5.10 25.39
C PRO A 230 13.63 -5.22 26.48
N ASP A 231 14.72 -4.45 26.33
CA ASP A 231 15.68 -4.22 27.42
C ASP A 231 15.08 -3.32 28.52
N ASP A 232 14.17 -2.41 28.15
CA ASP A 232 13.50 -1.49 29.06
C ASP A 232 12.26 -2.15 29.71
N PRO A 233 12.20 -2.26 31.06
CA PRO A 233 11.09 -2.91 31.74
C PRO A 233 9.77 -2.11 31.69
N SER A 234 9.79 -0.85 31.23
CA SER A 234 8.57 -0.07 31.00
C SER A 234 7.82 -0.49 29.73
N ASP A 235 8.52 -1.13 28.79
CA ASP A 235 7.95 -1.67 27.58
C ASP A 235 7.40 -3.09 27.81
N SER A 236 6.43 -3.49 26.98
CA SER A 236 5.77 -4.79 27.08
C SER A 236 6.40 -5.81 26.14
N GLU A 237 6.65 -7.00 26.67
CA GLU A 237 7.02 -8.18 25.89
C GLU A 237 5.84 -8.60 24.97
N GLN A 238 6.17 -9.01 23.74
CA GLN A 238 5.20 -9.40 22.71
C GLN A 238 5.55 -10.80 22.18
N GLU A 239 4.53 -11.64 21.98
CA GLU A 239 4.70 -13.02 21.51
C GLU A 239 3.68 -13.32 20.40
N VAL A 240 4.15 -13.96 19.32
CA VAL A 240 3.34 -14.28 18.15
C VAL A 240 3.64 -15.69 17.66
N ASP A 241 2.60 -16.50 17.46
CA ASP A 241 2.71 -17.82 16.83
C ASP A 241 2.73 -17.69 15.31
N VAL A 242 3.66 -18.37 14.66
CA VAL A 242 3.88 -18.32 13.20
C VAL A 242 3.77 -19.70 12.56
N HIS A 243 3.19 -19.74 11.37
CA HIS A 243 2.96 -20.97 10.61
C HIS A 243 3.75 -20.96 9.30
N PHE A 244 4.84 -21.71 9.26
CA PHE A 244 5.70 -21.83 8.10
C PHE A 244 5.19 -22.96 7.18
N ARG A 245 4.36 -22.60 6.20
CA ARG A 245 3.80 -23.56 5.23
C ARG A 245 4.89 -24.13 4.30
N PRO A 246 4.75 -25.36 3.80
CA PRO A 246 5.64 -25.93 2.78
C PRO A 246 5.83 -25.00 1.57
N THR A 247 7.06 -24.94 1.07
CA THR A 247 7.46 -24.05 -0.03
C THR A 247 8.47 -24.77 -0.91
N SER A 248 8.42 -24.54 -2.22
CA SER A 248 9.38 -25.08 -3.19
C SER A 248 10.71 -24.31 -3.25
N GLY A 249 10.82 -23.20 -2.51
CA GLY A 249 11.98 -22.33 -2.44
C GLY A 249 11.74 -21.20 -1.44
N PRO A 250 12.69 -20.26 -1.30
CA PRO A 250 12.57 -19.11 -0.41
C PRO A 250 11.32 -18.27 -0.69
N LYS A 251 10.56 -17.97 0.36
CA LYS A 251 9.35 -17.16 0.28
C LYS A 251 9.30 -16.16 1.43
N LEU A 252 8.96 -14.92 1.09
CA LEU A 252 8.65 -13.88 2.07
C LEU A 252 7.25 -14.07 2.65
N MET A 253 7.13 -13.89 3.96
CA MET A 253 5.86 -13.81 4.67
C MET A 253 5.87 -12.63 5.64
N THR A 254 4.72 -11.99 5.82
CA THR A 254 4.52 -11.09 6.96
C THR A 254 4.03 -11.91 8.16
N VAL A 255 4.48 -11.57 9.36
CA VAL A 255 4.01 -12.19 10.60
C VAL A 255 2.54 -11.79 10.84
N VAL A 256 1.64 -12.78 10.90
CA VAL A 256 0.17 -12.63 11.02
C VAL A 256 -0.37 -13.41 12.23
N ILE A 257 -1.45 -12.94 12.88
CA ILE A 257 -2.13 -13.69 13.96
C ILE A 257 -3.09 -14.71 13.36
N VAL A 258 -2.82 -16.00 13.53
CA VAL A 258 -3.77 -17.08 13.15
C VAL A 258 -4.93 -17.14 14.15
N PRO A 259 -6.20 -17.27 13.70
CA PRO A 259 -6.67 -17.67 12.37
C PRO A 259 -6.95 -16.54 11.37
N GLY A 260 -6.48 -15.31 11.62
CA GLY A 260 -6.61 -14.19 10.69
C GLY A 260 -5.39 -14.02 9.78
N ASP A 261 -5.60 -13.58 8.53
CA ASP A 261 -4.51 -13.12 7.67
C ASP A 261 -4.14 -11.65 7.96
N PHE A 262 -4.37 -11.18 9.19
CA PHE A 262 -4.08 -9.80 9.59
C PHE A 262 -2.63 -9.68 10.08
N PRO A 263 -1.81 -8.80 9.49
CA PRO A 263 -0.45 -8.57 9.94
C PRO A 263 -0.47 -8.02 11.36
N VAL A 264 0.42 -8.54 12.22
CA VAL A 264 0.51 -8.10 13.62
C VAL A 264 1.31 -6.79 13.68
N PRO A 265 0.70 -5.65 14.06
CA PRO A 265 1.47 -4.45 14.33
C PRO A 265 2.23 -4.66 15.65
N LEU A 266 3.55 -4.56 15.59
CA LEU A 266 4.45 -4.68 16.74
C LEU A 266 4.73 -3.28 17.28
N VAL A 267 4.40 -3.02 18.54
CA VAL A 267 4.69 -1.73 19.17
C VAL A 267 6.13 -1.77 19.66
N MET A 268 7.01 -0.95 19.08
CA MET A 268 8.40 -0.86 19.54
C MET A 268 8.80 0.58 19.78
N ASN A 269 9.22 0.88 21.01
CA ASN A 269 9.75 2.16 21.44
C ASN A 269 11.28 2.22 21.25
N PRO A 270 11.88 3.43 21.23
CA PRO A 270 13.32 3.57 21.07
C PRO A 270 14.11 2.84 22.15
N GLY A 271 15.04 2.00 21.75
CA GLY A 271 15.79 1.16 22.67
C GLY A 271 16.30 -0.12 22.03
N ARG A 272 16.89 -0.97 22.85
CA ARG A 272 17.34 -2.31 22.45
C ARG A 272 16.23 -3.32 22.68
N TRP A 273 16.06 -4.21 21.71
CA TRP A 273 15.08 -5.26 21.72
C TRP A 273 15.74 -6.58 21.30
N SER A 274 15.36 -7.68 21.94
CA SER A 274 15.75 -9.03 21.56
C SER A 274 14.58 -9.70 20.84
N ILE A 275 14.79 -10.12 19.59
CA ILE A 275 13.84 -10.89 18.80
C ILE A 275 14.29 -12.35 18.84
N SER A 276 13.59 -13.19 19.61
CA SER A 276 13.80 -14.63 19.70
C SER A 276 12.83 -15.38 18.81
N ILE A 277 13.34 -16.30 18.01
CA ILE A 277 12.55 -17.16 17.13
C ILE A 277 12.83 -18.60 17.42
N MET A 278 11.76 -19.31 17.79
CA MET A 278 11.79 -20.67 18.29
C MET A 278 11.13 -21.61 17.29
N ASN A 279 11.86 -22.65 16.89
CA ASN A 279 11.40 -23.71 16.00
C ASN A 279 12.23 -24.98 16.23
N ASN A 280 11.59 -26.14 16.35
CA ASN A 280 12.25 -27.42 16.60
C ASN A 280 12.38 -28.33 15.36
N GLN A 281 11.96 -27.88 14.17
CA GLN A 281 12.01 -28.63 12.91
C GLN A 281 12.99 -27.99 11.92
N ASN A 282 13.37 -28.75 10.88
CA ASN A 282 14.25 -28.24 9.82
C ASN A 282 13.55 -27.12 9.05
N LEU A 283 13.98 -25.88 9.30
CA LEU A 283 13.52 -24.70 8.62
C LEU A 283 14.74 -23.84 8.25
N PHE A 284 14.79 -23.40 7.00
CA PHE A 284 15.79 -22.43 6.56
C PHE A 284 15.18 -21.06 6.61
N LEU A 285 15.91 -20.13 7.21
CA LEU A 285 15.33 -18.85 7.53
C LEU A 285 16.39 -17.75 7.46
N ILE A 286 15.99 -16.66 6.83
CA ILE A 286 16.64 -15.37 6.88
C ILE A 286 15.65 -14.47 7.62
N LEU A 287 16.10 -13.85 8.71
CA LEU A 287 15.24 -13.19 9.68
C LEU A 287 15.40 -11.66 9.61
N PRO A 288 14.41 -10.90 9.09
CA PRO A 288 14.65 -9.67 8.34
C PRO A 288 13.97 -8.42 8.92
N LEU A 289 14.33 -7.30 8.29
CA LEU A 289 13.60 -6.04 8.14
C LEU A 289 12.41 -5.78 9.07
N ASN A 290 12.65 -4.90 10.06
CA ASN A 290 11.60 -4.18 10.77
C ASN A 290 11.11 -3.02 9.88
N VAL A 291 9.88 -3.09 9.38
CA VAL A 291 9.30 -2.02 8.54
C VAL A 291 8.32 -1.19 9.36
N ASP A 292 8.57 0.12 9.44
CA ASP A 292 7.71 1.08 10.14
C ASP A 292 6.38 1.31 9.37
N LEU A 293 5.27 1.01 10.04
CA LEU A 293 3.89 1.08 9.56
C LEU A 293 3.36 2.49 9.34
N LEU A 294 3.84 3.48 10.09
CA LEU A 294 3.40 4.87 9.92
C LEU A 294 3.87 5.45 8.57
N PHE A 295 4.78 4.75 7.87
CA PHE A 295 5.33 5.17 6.59
C PHE A 295 4.91 4.32 5.39
N HIS A 296 4.26 3.16 5.56
CA HIS A 296 4.07 2.20 4.47
C HIS A 296 2.69 1.52 4.48
N GLU A 297 1.82 1.89 3.53
CA GLU A 297 0.50 1.28 3.32
C GLU A 297 0.52 -0.07 2.57
N ASP A 298 -0.59 -0.80 2.75
CA ASP A 298 -0.74 -2.25 2.90
C ASP A 298 -0.59 -3.18 1.68
N SER A 299 -0.52 -2.69 0.44
CA SER A 299 -0.66 -3.58 -0.74
C SER A 299 0.49 -3.55 -1.75
N LEU A 300 1.30 -2.49 -1.75
CA LEU A 300 2.48 -2.33 -2.63
C LEU A 300 3.80 -2.75 -1.95
N LEU A 301 3.75 -3.19 -0.69
CA LEU A 301 4.93 -3.52 0.11
C LEU A 301 5.59 -4.83 -0.32
N VAL A 302 4.83 -5.86 -0.71
CA VAL A 302 5.42 -7.17 -1.04
C VAL A 302 6.08 -7.17 -2.41
N SER A 303 5.58 -6.39 -3.40
CA SER A 303 6.12 -6.40 -4.77
C SER A 303 7.34 -5.49 -4.97
N ASP A 304 7.38 -4.33 -4.31
CA ASP A 304 8.42 -3.32 -4.58
C ASP A 304 9.64 -3.51 -3.67
N VAL A 305 9.42 -3.92 -2.40
CA VAL A 305 10.50 -4.42 -1.54
C VAL A 305 11.15 -5.66 -2.19
N PHE A 306 10.38 -6.46 -2.91
CA PHE A 306 10.87 -7.59 -3.70
C PHE A 306 11.74 -7.16 -4.89
N HIS A 307 11.44 -6.05 -5.58
CA HIS A 307 12.28 -5.55 -6.67
C HIS A 307 13.58 -4.91 -6.17
N ASP A 308 13.49 -4.09 -5.12
CA ASP A 308 14.66 -3.44 -4.51
C ASP A 308 15.54 -4.46 -3.79
N LEU A 309 15.01 -5.50 -3.14
CA LEU A 309 15.82 -6.54 -2.50
C LEU A 309 16.43 -7.51 -3.53
N LEU A 310 15.69 -8.01 -4.52
CA LEU A 310 16.25 -8.92 -5.53
C LEU A 310 17.31 -8.26 -6.43
N SER A 311 17.16 -6.97 -6.76
CA SER A 311 18.20 -6.22 -7.48
C SER A 311 19.48 -6.07 -6.66
N SER A 312 19.35 -6.10 -5.35
CA SER A 312 20.42 -5.83 -4.39
C SER A 312 21.09 -7.12 -3.84
N LEU A 313 20.41 -8.26 -3.99
CA LEU A 313 20.89 -9.63 -3.72
C LEU A 313 21.54 -10.28 -4.96
N SER A 314 21.49 -9.62 -6.12
CA SER A 314 22.16 -10.08 -7.33
C SER A 314 23.61 -9.56 -7.40
N PRO A 315 24.64 -10.42 -7.44
CA PRO A 315 26.03 -9.98 -7.62
C PRO A 315 26.26 -9.29 -8.98
N PHE A 316 25.34 -9.46 -9.95
CA PHE A 316 25.42 -8.79 -11.25
C PHE A 316 25.12 -7.29 -11.21
N TRP A 317 24.32 -6.81 -10.24
CA TRP A 317 23.97 -5.39 -10.12
C TRP A 317 24.97 -4.60 -9.25
N ILE A 318 25.53 -5.23 -8.22
CA ILE A 318 26.61 -4.64 -7.41
C ILE A 318 27.82 -4.31 -8.30
N SER A 319 28.14 -5.17 -9.27
CA SER A 319 29.17 -4.88 -10.28
C SER A 319 28.85 -3.66 -11.13
N TRP A 320 27.58 -3.44 -11.50
CA TRP A 320 27.17 -2.31 -12.34
C TRP A 320 27.16 -0.97 -11.56
N GLN A 321 26.70 -0.98 -10.32
CA GLN A 321 26.67 0.21 -9.46
C GLN A 321 28.08 0.62 -8.97
N LEU A 322 28.97 -0.36 -8.74
CA LEU A 322 30.39 -0.10 -8.50
C LEU A 322 31.13 0.32 -9.78
N GLN A 323 30.75 -0.16 -10.97
CA GLN A 323 31.35 0.32 -12.22
C GLN A 323 31.02 1.79 -12.51
N GLU A 324 29.80 2.26 -12.26
CA GLU A 324 29.47 3.68 -12.46
C GLU A 324 30.15 4.60 -11.43
N SER A 325 30.32 4.14 -10.18
CA SER A 325 31.02 4.93 -9.16
C SER A 325 32.54 4.96 -9.38
N VAL A 326 33.15 3.89 -9.90
CA VAL A 326 34.58 3.87 -10.28
C VAL A 326 34.85 4.63 -11.59
N LEU A 327 33.94 4.58 -12.58
CA LEU A 327 34.07 5.34 -13.82
C LEU A 327 33.91 6.87 -13.62
N SER A 328 33.23 7.31 -12.55
CA SER A 328 33.17 8.73 -12.18
C SER A 328 34.45 9.25 -11.49
N PHE A 329 35.31 8.35 -10.99
CA PHE A 329 36.56 8.70 -10.30
C PHE A 329 37.81 8.66 -11.19
N GLN A 330 37.73 8.12 -12.41
CA GLN A 330 38.84 8.12 -13.38
C GLN A 330 38.77 9.21 -14.47
N ASN A 331 37.75 10.09 -14.46
CA ASN A 331 37.66 11.24 -15.37
C ASN A 331 37.62 12.58 -14.62
N LYS A 332 38.57 12.78 -13.70
CA LYS A 332 38.97 14.09 -13.18
C LYS A 332 40.48 14.19 -13.07
#